data_AF-A0A9X1ZUN8-F1
#
_entry.id   AF-A0A9X1ZUN8-F1
#
_cell.length_a   1.000
_cell.length_b   1.000
_cell.length_c   1.000
_cell.angle_alpha   90.00
_cell.angle_beta   90.00
_cell.angle_gamma   90.00
#
_symmetry.space_group_name_H-M   'P 1'
#
loop_
_entity.id
_entity.type
_entity.pdbx_description
1 polymer ?
#
loop_
_entity_poly.entity_id
_entity_poly.type
_entity_poly.pdbx_seq_one_letter_code
_entity_poly.pdbx_strand_id
1 'polypeptide(L)'
;MYKKILILILTIVLAPIIGGIYGILNDQLTYSISPEYYTKFKFYQFGLVDSGNEAIFLNPRFEVSIVGIMATWWMGLLIGGILGFVGLIHNGHKRRFRITMKAILITIAVTFFIGLIGLFYGKFYLNHANVDWWLPKNLIETEDFIAVGSMHNFSYIGGLIGLIVGIVYSINQRMISDKRKL
;
A
#
# COMPACT_ATOMS: atom_id res chain seq x y z
N MET A 1 27.56 -14.20 10.82
CA MET A 1 26.57 -13.37 11.54
C MET A 1 26.35 -12.01 10.87
N TYR A 2 27.42 -11.24 10.59
CA TYR A 2 27.36 -9.92 9.92
C TYR A 2 26.45 -9.83 8.67
N LYS A 3 26.63 -10.74 7.68
CA LYS A 3 25.80 -10.75 6.46
C LYS A 3 24.30 -10.95 6.72
N LYS A 4 23.91 -11.56 7.85
CA LYS A 4 22.51 -11.77 8.22
C LYS A 4 21.85 -10.45 8.63
N ILE A 5 22.54 -9.69 9.47
CA ILE A 5 22.12 -8.38 9.98
C ILE A 5 22.09 -7.37 8.83
N LEU A 6 23.11 -7.38 7.97
CA LEU A 6 23.15 -6.51 6.80
C LEU A 6 21.92 -6.66 5.89
N ILE A 7 21.49 -7.89 5.61
CA ILE A 7 20.29 -8.13 4.78
C ILE A 7 19.00 -7.68 5.48
N LEU A 8 18.93 -7.81 6.81
CA LEU A 8 17.79 -7.31 7.58
C LEU A 8 17.71 -5.78 7.50
N ILE A 9 18.82 -5.08 7.77
CA ILE A 9 18.91 -3.62 7.67
C ILE A 9 18.56 -3.17 6.25
N LEU A 10 19.14 -3.82 5.23
CA LEU A 10 18.85 -3.51 3.83
C LEU A 10 17.36 -3.67 3.51
N THR A 11 16.71 -4.73 4.02
CA THR A 11 15.27 -4.93 3.83
C THR A 11 14.46 -3.81 4.49
N ILE A 12 14.80 -3.46 5.72
CA ILE A 12 14.11 -2.41 6.49
C ILE A 12 14.25 -1.03 5.83
N VAL A 13 15.37 -0.76 5.15
CA VAL A 13 15.59 0.49 4.42
C VAL A 13 14.89 0.49 3.05
N LEU A 14 14.93 -0.62 2.32
CA LEU A 14 14.33 -0.69 0.99
C LEU A 14 12.80 -0.75 1.03
N ALA A 15 12.21 -1.40 2.03
CA ALA A 15 10.77 -1.60 2.08
C ALA A 15 9.96 -0.29 2.20
N PRO A 16 10.35 0.73 2.99
CA PRO A 16 9.73 2.06 2.96
C PRO A 16 9.79 2.74 1.58
N ILE A 17 10.92 2.61 0.88
CA ILE A 17 11.07 3.17 -0.47
C ILE A 17 10.10 2.50 -1.44
N ILE A 18 10.03 1.17 -1.40
CA ILE A 18 9.08 0.39 -2.20
C ILE A 18 7.63 0.76 -1.83
N GLY A 19 7.33 0.90 -0.55
CA GLY A 19 6.02 1.32 -0.04
C GLY A 19 5.63 2.70 -0.56
N GLY A 20 6.56 3.67 -0.53
CA GLY A 20 6.37 5.01 -1.09
C GLY A 20 6.14 4.99 -2.60
N ILE A 21 6.91 4.20 -3.36
CA ILE A 21 6.70 4.02 -4.81
C ILE A 21 5.31 3.43 -5.09
N TYR A 22 4.90 2.41 -4.34
CA TYR A 22 3.55 1.87 -4.44
C TYR A 22 2.49 2.94 -4.15
N GLY A 23 2.68 3.76 -3.12
CA GLY A 23 1.80 4.87 -2.78
C GLY A 23 1.66 5.88 -3.92
N ILE A 24 2.77 6.31 -4.52
CA ILE A 24 2.76 7.19 -5.70
C ILE A 24 1.93 6.58 -6.83
N LEU A 25 2.21 5.32 -7.19
CA LEU A 25 1.53 4.66 -8.31
C LEU A 25 0.04 4.46 -8.05
N ASN A 26 -0.30 4.01 -6.85
CA ASN A 26 -1.68 3.85 -6.41
C ASN A 26 -2.43 5.19 -6.48
N ASP A 27 -1.79 6.26 -6.00
CA ASP A 27 -2.42 7.57 -5.91
C ASP A 27 -2.53 8.27 -7.27
N GLN A 28 -1.58 8.03 -8.20
CA GLN A 28 -1.74 8.47 -9.58
C GLN A 28 -2.92 7.79 -10.28
N LEU A 29 -3.16 6.51 -9.97
CA LEU A 29 -4.28 5.76 -10.50
C LEU A 29 -5.59 6.30 -9.93
N THR A 30 -5.71 6.42 -8.61
CA THR A 30 -6.93 6.90 -7.96
C THR A 30 -7.22 8.37 -8.27
N TYR A 31 -6.21 9.22 -8.41
CA TYR A 31 -6.39 10.61 -8.86
C TYR A 31 -6.97 10.69 -10.27
N SER A 32 -6.62 9.73 -11.14
CA SER A 32 -7.19 9.66 -12.49
C SER A 32 -8.65 9.20 -12.49
N ILE A 33 -9.14 8.61 -11.39
CA ILE A 33 -10.53 8.19 -11.21
C ILE A 33 -11.33 9.29 -10.50
N SER A 34 -10.84 9.80 -9.38
CA SER A 34 -11.48 10.87 -8.60
C SER A 34 -10.46 11.95 -8.23
N PRO A 35 -10.33 13.01 -9.04
CA PRO A 35 -9.55 14.19 -8.66
C PRO A 35 -10.09 14.82 -7.37
N GLU A 36 -11.42 14.84 -7.20
CA GLU A 36 -12.10 15.40 -6.02
C GLU A 36 -11.70 14.72 -4.71
N TYR A 37 -11.37 13.43 -4.75
CA TYR A 37 -10.85 12.71 -3.59
C TYR A 37 -9.54 13.32 -3.06
N TYR A 38 -8.76 13.93 -3.95
CA TYR A 38 -7.53 14.62 -3.58
C TYR A 38 -7.77 16.10 -3.27
N THR A 39 -8.39 16.81 -4.21
CA THR A 39 -8.56 18.26 -4.13
C THR A 39 -9.48 18.66 -2.98
N LYS A 40 -10.46 17.84 -2.59
CA LYS A 40 -11.43 18.16 -1.53
C LYS A 40 -11.18 17.42 -0.22
N PHE A 41 -10.26 16.45 -0.20
CA PHE A 41 -10.01 15.65 1.01
C PHE A 41 -8.52 15.39 1.26
N LYS A 42 -7.82 14.59 0.44
CA LYS A 42 -6.46 14.15 0.78
C LYS A 42 -5.46 15.29 0.97
N PHE A 43 -5.51 16.34 0.16
CA PHE A 43 -4.57 17.46 0.30
C PHE A 43 -4.71 18.17 1.65
N TYR A 44 -5.95 18.32 2.16
CA TYR A 44 -6.21 18.82 3.50
C TYR A 44 -5.78 17.80 4.58
N GLN A 45 -6.12 16.52 4.38
CA GLN A 45 -5.77 15.44 5.32
C GLN A 45 -4.26 15.35 5.58
N PHE A 46 -3.44 15.57 4.53
CA PHE A 46 -1.99 15.51 4.59
C PHE A 46 -1.32 16.89 4.80
N GLY A 47 -2.11 17.94 5.05
CA GLY A 47 -1.58 19.26 5.40
C GLY A 47 -0.86 19.98 4.25
N LEU A 48 -1.23 19.71 3.00
CA LEU A 48 -0.73 20.47 1.84
C LEU A 48 -1.50 21.78 1.63
N VAL A 49 -2.71 21.88 2.18
CA VAL A 49 -3.53 23.10 2.27
C VAL A 49 -4.23 23.13 3.62
N ASP A 50 -4.31 24.29 4.27
CA ASP A 50 -4.84 24.42 5.63
C ASP A 50 -6.37 24.46 5.70
N SER A 51 -7.02 25.15 4.76
CA SER A 51 -8.49 25.32 4.77
C SER A 51 -9.04 25.72 3.39
N GLY A 52 -10.35 25.55 3.22
CA GLY A 52 -11.05 25.84 1.96
C GLY A 52 -11.98 24.70 1.55
N ASN A 53 -12.60 24.86 0.38
CA ASN A 53 -13.54 23.88 -0.16
C ASN A 53 -12.93 23.01 -1.28
N GLU A 54 -11.79 23.44 -1.84
CA GLU A 54 -11.04 22.72 -2.86
C GLU A 54 -9.61 23.26 -2.94
N ALA A 55 -8.64 22.35 -2.89
CA ALA A 55 -7.21 22.62 -2.99
C ALA A 55 -6.78 22.57 -4.46
N ILE A 56 -6.39 23.73 -4.98
CA ILE A 56 -5.97 23.91 -6.38
C ILE A 56 -4.47 24.12 -6.41
N PHE A 57 -3.77 23.23 -7.11
CA PHE A 57 -2.33 23.32 -7.36
C PHE A 57 -2.06 23.51 -8.85
N LEU A 58 -0.91 24.10 -9.18
CA LEU A 58 -0.48 24.23 -10.58
C LEU A 58 -0.18 22.86 -11.20
N ASN A 59 0.34 21.90 -10.41
CA ASN A 59 0.79 20.60 -10.89
C ASN A 59 0.23 19.43 -10.06
N PRO A 60 -1.10 19.30 -9.86
CA PRO A 60 -1.71 18.46 -8.82
C PRO A 60 -1.23 17.01 -8.75
N ARG A 61 -0.77 16.43 -9.87
CA ARG A 61 -0.17 15.07 -9.89
C ARG A 61 1.14 14.98 -9.11
N PHE A 62 1.91 16.05 -9.01
CA PHE A 62 3.10 16.10 -8.17
C PHE A 62 2.71 16.03 -6.69
N GLU A 63 1.71 16.82 -6.27
CA GLU A 63 1.19 16.82 -4.90
C GLU A 63 0.53 15.47 -4.55
N VAL A 64 -0.18 14.85 -5.50
CA VAL A 64 -0.69 13.47 -5.37
C VAL A 64 0.46 12.48 -5.10
N SER A 65 1.63 12.67 -5.73
CA SER A 65 2.80 11.81 -5.48
C SER A 65 3.35 12.01 -4.07
N ILE A 66 3.36 13.25 -3.57
CA ILE A 66 3.74 13.56 -2.19
C ILE A 66 2.79 12.88 -1.20
N VAL A 67 1.48 13.03 -1.42
CA VAL A 67 0.44 12.34 -0.63
C VAL A 67 0.67 10.83 -0.63
N GLY A 68 0.89 10.25 -1.82
CA GLY A 68 1.14 8.82 -1.98
C GLY A 68 2.32 8.34 -1.13
N ILE A 69 3.45 9.06 -1.15
CA ILE A 69 4.60 8.74 -0.29
C ILE A 69 4.20 8.84 1.18
N MET A 70 3.68 9.99 1.62
CA MET A 70 3.31 10.26 3.02
C MET A 70 2.33 9.22 3.58
N ALA A 71 1.40 8.76 2.74
CA ALA A 71 0.38 7.79 3.10
C ALA A 71 0.93 6.38 3.34
N THR A 72 1.99 5.96 2.63
CA THR A 72 2.36 4.53 2.55
C THR A 72 3.78 4.18 2.96
N TRP A 73 4.73 5.13 3.02
CA TRP A 73 6.14 4.82 3.32
C TRP A 73 6.31 4.06 4.66
N TRP A 74 5.55 4.47 5.68
CA TRP A 74 5.60 3.89 7.03
C TRP A 74 5.03 2.47 7.06
N MET A 75 4.03 2.16 6.22
CA MET A 75 3.54 0.79 6.05
C MET A 75 4.61 -0.11 5.43
N GLY A 76 5.39 0.41 4.48
CA GLY A 76 6.56 -0.26 3.94
C GLY A 76 7.58 -0.63 5.02
N LEU A 77 7.81 0.27 5.99
CA LEU A 77 8.66 -0.01 7.15
C LEU A 77 8.14 -1.18 7.99
N LEU A 78 6.85 -1.18 8.32
CA LEU A 78 6.23 -2.23 9.13
C LEU A 78 6.29 -3.60 8.44
N ILE A 79 5.84 -3.66 7.18
CA ILE A 79 5.86 -4.89 6.36
C ILE A 79 7.29 -5.39 6.17
N GLY A 80 8.22 -4.49 5.84
CA GLY A 80 9.63 -4.79 5.65
C GLY A 80 10.31 -5.30 6.92
N GLY A 81 9.98 -4.72 8.08
CA GLY A 81 10.43 -5.18 9.38
C GLY A 81 10.00 -6.62 9.63
N ILE A 82 8.69 -6.89 9.57
CA ILE A 82 8.13 -8.22 9.84
C ILE A 82 8.69 -9.26 8.87
N LEU A 83 8.63 -9.01 7.56
CA LEU A 83 9.13 -9.95 6.55
C LEU A 83 10.66 -10.06 6.56
N GLY A 84 11.37 -9.03 6.98
CA GLY A 84 12.81 -9.04 7.23
C GLY A 84 13.18 -10.02 8.35
N PHE A 85 12.48 -9.94 9.49
CA PHE A 85 12.66 -10.86 10.61
C PHE A 85 12.28 -12.30 10.24
N VAL A 86 11.13 -12.50 9.60
CA VAL A 86 10.72 -13.82 9.08
C VAL A 86 11.76 -14.36 8.10
N GLY A 87 12.35 -13.49 7.27
CA GLY A 87 13.43 -13.86 6.34
C GLY A 87 14.67 -14.46 7.01
N LEU A 88 14.92 -14.19 8.29
CA LEU A 88 16.09 -14.68 9.02
C LEU A 88 16.15 -16.22 9.10
N ILE A 89 15.01 -16.91 8.94
CA ILE A 89 14.93 -18.38 8.89
C ILE A 89 15.67 -18.98 7.70
N HIS A 90 15.94 -18.21 6.65
CA HIS A 90 16.57 -18.72 5.44
C HIS A 90 18.09 -18.78 5.55
N ASN A 91 18.65 -19.89 5.06
CA ASN A 91 20.08 -20.11 4.94
C ASN A 91 20.62 -19.48 3.65
N GLY A 92 21.76 -18.78 3.76
CA GLY A 92 22.40 -18.07 2.65
C GLY A 92 21.82 -16.67 2.44
N HIS A 93 22.72 -15.67 2.36
CA HIS A 93 22.34 -14.25 2.26
C HIS A 93 21.61 -13.91 0.95
N LYS A 94 22.07 -14.43 -0.20
CA LYS A 94 21.39 -14.21 -1.51
C LYS A 94 19.98 -14.77 -1.51
N ARG A 95 19.79 -15.97 -0.95
CA ARG A 95 18.49 -16.63 -0.87
C ARG A 95 17.54 -15.88 0.06
N ARG A 96 18.01 -15.51 1.25
CA ARG A 96 17.25 -14.71 2.21
C ARG A 96 16.69 -13.44 1.58
N PHE A 97 17.57 -12.63 1.00
CA PHE A 97 17.18 -11.38 0.36
C PHE A 97 16.14 -11.61 -0.74
N ARG A 98 16.38 -12.59 -1.63
CA ARG A 98 15.46 -12.92 -2.73
C ARG A 98 14.08 -13.34 -2.23
N ILE A 99 14.01 -14.20 -1.20
CA ILE A 99 12.72 -14.68 -0.67
C ILE A 99 11.98 -13.54 0.02
N THR A 100 12.68 -12.76 0.86
CA THR A 100 12.08 -11.62 1.55
C THR A 100 11.56 -10.56 0.56
N MET A 101 12.34 -10.21 -0.47
CA MET A 101 11.88 -9.28 -1.50
C MET A 101 10.66 -9.83 -2.26
N LYS A 102 10.66 -11.13 -2.60
CA LYS A 102 9.47 -11.75 -3.22
C LYS A 102 8.25 -11.71 -2.30
N ALA A 103 8.42 -11.93 -1.00
CA ALA A 103 7.32 -11.84 -0.03
C ALA A 103 6.75 -10.42 0.06
N ILE A 104 7.60 -9.38 0.02
CA ILE A 104 7.17 -7.97 -0.04
C ILE A 104 6.40 -7.71 -1.33
N LEU A 105 6.91 -8.16 -2.49
CA LEU A 105 6.21 -7.98 -3.77
C LEU A 105 4.87 -8.72 -3.82
N ILE A 106 4.78 -9.92 -3.25
CA ILE A 106 3.51 -10.66 -3.09
C ILE A 106 2.55 -9.86 -2.22
N THR A 107 3.03 -9.30 -1.10
CA THR A 107 2.22 -8.46 -0.21
C THR A 107 1.63 -7.29 -0.99
N ILE A 108 2.45 -6.55 -1.74
CA ILE A 108 2.01 -5.40 -2.56
C ILE A 108 1.00 -5.83 -3.62
N ALA A 109 1.23 -6.96 -4.31
CA ALA A 109 0.29 -7.46 -5.31
C ALA A 109 -1.07 -7.79 -4.68
N VAL A 110 -1.09 -8.50 -3.56
CA VAL A 110 -2.33 -8.82 -2.83
C VAL A 110 -3.03 -7.54 -2.36
N THR A 111 -2.28 -6.57 -1.80
CA THR A 111 -2.81 -5.26 -1.43
C THR A 111 -3.49 -4.57 -2.60
N PHE A 112 -2.82 -4.51 -3.75
CA PHE A 112 -3.34 -3.86 -4.94
C PHE A 112 -4.62 -4.54 -5.44
N PHE A 113 -4.65 -5.87 -5.54
CA PHE A 113 -5.85 -6.58 -6.00
C PHE A 113 -7.03 -6.45 -5.03
N ILE A 114 -6.79 -6.49 -3.73
CA ILE A 114 -7.85 -6.27 -2.73
C ILE A 114 -8.33 -4.81 -2.79
N GLY A 115 -7.43 -3.86 -3.00
CA GLY A 115 -7.78 -2.47 -3.27
C GLY A 115 -8.68 -2.34 -4.50
N LEU A 116 -8.36 -3.01 -5.61
CA LEU A 116 -9.22 -3.05 -6.80
C LEU A 116 -10.60 -3.66 -6.52
N ILE A 117 -10.68 -4.72 -5.70
CA ILE A 117 -11.97 -5.25 -5.25
C ILE A 117 -12.75 -4.17 -4.48
N GLY A 118 -12.09 -3.43 -3.59
CA GLY A 118 -12.67 -2.30 -2.89
C GLY A 118 -13.16 -1.19 -3.81
N LEU A 119 -12.41 -0.89 -4.88
CA LEU A 119 -12.80 0.06 -5.91
C LEU A 119 -14.12 -0.34 -6.58
N PHE A 120 -14.20 -1.60 -7.05
CA PHE A 120 -15.40 -2.11 -7.70
C PHE A 120 -16.58 -2.23 -6.73
N TYR A 121 -16.33 -2.66 -5.50
CA TYR A 121 -17.34 -2.71 -4.45
C TYR A 121 -17.89 -1.31 -4.13
N GLY A 122 -17.01 -0.31 -4.03
CA GLY A 122 -17.39 1.08 -3.86
C GLY A 122 -18.27 1.60 -5.00
N LYS A 123 -17.83 1.36 -6.25
CA LYS A 123 -18.52 1.81 -7.46
C LYS A 123 -19.89 1.16 -7.66
N PHE A 124 -19.99 -0.16 -7.52
CA PHE A 124 -21.20 -0.89 -7.88
C PHE A 124 -22.17 -1.07 -6.71
N TYR A 125 -21.67 -1.14 -5.48
CA TYR A 125 -22.50 -1.43 -4.31
C TYR A 125 -22.65 -0.22 -3.39
N LEU A 126 -21.54 0.32 -2.86
CA LEU A 126 -21.63 1.37 -1.84
C LEU A 126 -22.22 2.68 -2.35
N ASN A 127 -22.01 3.03 -3.61
CA ASN A 127 -22.63 4.22 -4.19
C ASN A 127 -24.18 4.19 -4.14
N HIS A 128 -24.78 3.00 -4.19
CA HIS A 128 -26.23 2.82 -4.12
C HIS A 128 -26.72 2.53 -2.69
N ALA A 129 -25.79 2.29 -1.77
CA ALA A 129 -26.09 2.15 -0.36
C ALA A 129 -25.97 3.54 0.29
N ASN A 130 -26.91 3.92 1.15
CA ASN A 130 -26.77 5.16 1.93
C ASN A 130 -25.60 5.02 2.91
N VAL A 131 -24.39 5.37 2.46
CA VAL A 131 -23.16 5.26 3.25
C VAL A 131 -23.14 6.34 4.34
N ASP A 132 -22.86 5.93 5.57
CA ASP A 132 -22.68 6.84 6.72
C ASP A 132 -21.24 7.35 6.78
N TRP A 133 -20.77 7.94 5.68
CA TRP A 133 -19.41 8.47 5.55
C TRP A 133 -19.44 9.99 5.65
N TRP A 134 -18.36 10.57 6.17
CA TRP A 134 -18.14 11.99 5.99
C TRP A 134 -17.78 12.27 4.53
N LEU A 135 -18.60 13.10 3.87
CA LEU A 135 -18.42 13.52 2.48
C LEU A 135 -18.36 15.05 2.40
N PRO A 136 -17.45 15.64 1.59
CA PRO A 136 -17.49 17.06 1.30
C PRO A 136 -18.84 17.47 0.69
N LYS A 137 -19.43 18.56 1.19
CA LYS A 137 -20.77 19.01 0.76
C LYS A 137 -20.84 19.46 -0.71
N ASN A 138 -19.69 19.79 -1.30
CA ASN A 138 -19.54 20.31 -2.65
C ASN A 138 -19.02 19.25 -3.64
N LEU A 139 -19.16 17.95 -3.35
CA LEU A 139 -18.82 16.90 -4.30
C LEU A 139 -19.70 16.98 -5.55
N ILE A 140 -19.08 16.85 -6.72
CA ILE A 140 -19.78 16.73 -8.00
C ILE A 140 -19.86 15.25 -8.35
N GLU A 141 -18.73 14.53 -8.26
CA GLU A 141 -18.61 13.12 -8.65
C GLU A 141 -18.56 12.24 -7.40
N THR A 142 -19.68 12.20 -6.66
CA THR A 142 -19.78 11.47 -5.39
C THR A 142 -19.51 9.98 -5.54
N GLU A 143 -19.91 9.37 -6.66
CA GLU A 143 -19.75 7.93 -6.90
C GLU A 143 -18.27 7.55 -6.99
N ASP A 144 -17.49 8.30 -7.76
CA ASP A 144 -16.05 8.06 -7.93
C ASP A 144 -15.28 8.39 -6.65
N PHE A 145 -15.74 9.38 -5.87
CA PHE A 145 -15.20 9.66 -4.53
C PHE A 145 -15.37 8.47 -3.58
N ILE A 146 -16.58 7.88 -3.52
CA ILE A 146 -16.85 6.69 -2.70
C ILE A 146 -16.05 5.48 -3.20
N ALA A 147 -15.96 5.29 -4.51
CA ALA A 147 -15.20 4.19 -5.11
C ALA A 147 -13.72 4.28 -4.73
N VAL A 148 -13.09 5.45 -4.90
CA VAL A 148 -11.69 5.67 -4.54
C VAL A 148 -11.50 5.55 -3.02
N GLY A 149 -12.37 6.15 -2.20
CA GLY A 149 -12.32 5.98 -0.74
C GLY A 149 -12.38 4.51 -0.31
N SER A 150 -13.24 3.73 -0.96
CA SER A 150 -13.35 2.28 -0.74
C SER A 150 -12.08 1.53 -1.12
N MET A 151 -11.46 1.87 -2.27
CA MET A 151 -10.18 1.30 -2.69
C MET A 151 -9.10 1.52 -1.64
N HIS A 152 -8.96 2.74 -1.10
CA HIS A 152 -7.97 3.02 -0.05
C HIS A 152 -8.24 2.23 1.23
N ASN A 153 -9.49 2.15 1.68
CA ASN A 153 -9.87 1.38 2.87
C ASN A 153 -9.58 -0.11 2.71
N PHE A 154 -9.93 -0.68 1.56
CA PHE A 154 -9.66 -2.08 1.26
C PHE A 154 -8.16 -2.36 1.10
N SER A 155 -7.37 -1.41 0.59
CA SER A 155 -5.91 -1.55 0.55
C SER A 155 -5.29 -1.71 1.94
N TYR A 156 -5.84 -1.12 3.01
CA TYR A 156 -5.34 -1.40 4.38
C TYR A 156 -5.58 -2.86 4.79
N ILE A 157 -6.77 -3.39 4.54
CA ILE A 157 -7.11 -4.80 4.77
C ILE A 157 -6.24 -5.70 3.87
N GLY A 158 -6.04 -5.30 2.62
CA GLY A 158 -5.20 -5.97 1.66
C GLY A 158 -3.74 -6.03 2.07
N GLY A 159 -3.22 -4.97 2.71
CA GLY A 159 -1.90 -4.95 3.31
C GLY A 159 -1.73 -6.00 4.40
N LEU A 160 -2.73 -6.16 5.27
CA LEU A 160 -2.72 -7.19 6.32
C LEU A 160 -2.79 -8.60 5.74
N ILE A 161 -3.73 -8.85 4.82
CA ILE A 161 -3.88 -10.16 4.16
C ILE A 161 -2.62 -10.49 3.36
N GLY A 162 -2.10 -9.52 2.60
CA GLY A 162 -0.87 -9.65 1.82
C GLY A 162 0.33 -9.99 2.69
N LEU A 163 0.46 -9.36 3.87
CA LEU A 163 1.52 -9.68 4.82
C LEU A 163 1.43 -11.13 5.29
N ILE A 164 0.23 -11.61 5.65
CA ILE A 164 0.01 -13.02 6.03
C ILE A 164 0.42 -13.96 4.89
N VAL A 165 -0.02 -13.67 3.66
CA VAL A 165 0.35 -14.46 2.47
C VAL A 165 1.87 -14.44 2.24
N GLY A 166 2.51 -13.29 2.41
CA GLY A 166 3.97 -13.14 2.32
C GLY A 166 4.73 -13.96 3.37
N ILE A 167 4.24 -14.01 4.61
CA ILE A 167 4.78 -14.83 5.69
C ILE A 167 4.66 -16.32 5.33
N VAL A 168 3.46 -16.76 4.95
CA VAL A 168 3.19 -18.15 4.56
C VAL A 168 4.08 -18.56 3.39
N TYR A 169 4.20 -17.72 2.36
CA TYR A 169 5.12 -17.94 1.25
C TYR A 169 6.56 -18.13 1.73
N SER A 170 7.06 -17.25 2.60
CA SER A 170 8.43 -17.33 3.12
C SER A 170 8.68 -18.63 3.89
N ILE A 171 7.74 -19.04 4.75
CA ILE A 171 7.82 -20.29 5.52
C ILE A 171 7.80 -21.51 4.60
N ASN A 172 6.90 -21.54 3.60
CA ASN A 172 6.82 -22.62 2.62
C ASN A 172 8.15 -22.79 1.86
N GLN A 173 8.81 -21.69 1.49
CA GLN A 173 10.12 -21.73 0.83
C GLN A 173 11.23 -22.30 1.72
N ARG A 174 11.12 -22.17 3.05
CA ARG A 174 12.03 -22.81 4.00
C ARG A 174 11.79 -24.32 4.04
N MET A 175 10.54 -24.75 4.16
CA MET A 175 10.17 -26.17 4.19
C MET A 175 10.60 -26.92 2.93
N ILE A 176 10.40 -26.32 1.75
CA ILE A 176 10.85 -26.90 0.47
C ILE A 176 12.38 -27.04 0.45
N SER A 177 13.11 -26.11 1.07
CA SER A 177 14.57 -26.23 1.18
C SER A 177 15.00 -27.46 1.96
N ASP A 178 14.33 -27.70 3.08
CA ASP A 178 14.76 -28.71 4.05
C ASP A 178 14.44 -30.10 3.49
N LYS A 179 13.31 -30.26 2.79
CA LYS A 179 12.98 -31.49 2.05
C LYS A 179 13.99 -31.86 0.94
N ARG A 180 14.62 -30.88 0.28
CA ARG A 180 15.62 -31.13 -0.78
C ARG A 180 17.00 -31.55 -0.26
N LYS A 181 17.20 -31.52 1.06
CA LYS A 181 18.46 -31.94 1.71
C LYS A 181 18.39 -33.35 2.31
N LEU A 182 17.19 -33.92 2.41
CA LEU A 182 16.92 -35.30 2.77
C LEU A 182 16.93 -36.15 1.50
#